data_AF-A0A950UPR9-F1
#
_entry.id   AF-A0A950UPR9-F1
#
_cell.length_a   1.000
_cell.length_b   1.000
_cell.length_c   1.000
_cell.angle_alpha   90.00
_cell.angle_beta   90.00
_cell.angle_gamma   90.00
#
_symmetry.space_group_name_H-M   'P 1'
#
loop_
_entity.id
_entity.type
_entity.pdbx_description
1 polymer ?
#
loop_
_entity_poly.entity_id
_entity_poly.type
_entity_poly.pdbx_seq_one_letter_code
_entity_poly.pdbx_strand_id
1 'polypeptide(L)' 'MRLDGTVAIVAVSEGAALARRLVDEGATVVLTGVDAEEAGRTLADLDGGPGRAAFFAGADDVDALVEFIAEQFVERPPVS' A
#
# COMPACT_ATOMS: atom_id res chain seq x y z
N MET A 1 6.51 -5.98 13.74
CA MET A 1 5.03 -5.94 13.89
C MET A 1 4.45 -7.22 13.29
N ARG A 2 3.13 -7.48 13.42
CA ARG A 2 2.53 -8.75 12.94
C ARG A 2 2.62 -8.92 11.43
N LEU A 3 2.50 -7.83 10.66
CA LEU A 3 2.53 -7.84 9.20
C LEU A 3 3.79 -7.21 8.63
N ASP A 4 4.87 -7.13 9.43
CA ASP A 4 6.13 -6.60 8.94
C ASP A 4 6.67 -7.47 7.79
N GLY A 5 7.02 -6.82 6.68
CA GLY A 5 7.44 -7.48 5.43
C GLY A 5 6.30 -8.01 4.57
N THR A 6 5.05 -7.83 4.99
CA THR A 6 3.87 -8.20 4.21
C THR A 6 3.43 -7.03 3.33
N VAL A 7 3.20 -7.31 2.05
CA VAL A 7 2.49 -6.40 1.14
C VAL A 7 1.02 -6.79 1.06
N ALA A 8 0.14 -5.82 1.23
CA ALA A 8 -1.30 -5.99 1.09
C ALA A 8 -1.84 -5.05 0.01
N ILE A 9 -2.53 -5.61 -0.98
CA ILE A 9 -3.20 -4.85 -2.04
C ILE A 9 -4.64 -4.60 -1.57
N VAL A 10 -5.02 -3.32 -1.45
CA VAL A 10 -6.36 -2.90 -1.03
C VAL A 10 -7.03 -2.23 -2.22
N ALA A 11 -7.98 -2.94 -2.82
CA ALA A 11 -8.66 -2.55 -4.04
C ALA A 11 -10.15 -2.24 -3.77
N VAL A 12 -10.49 -1.18 -3.03
CA VAL A 12 -11.89 -0.78 -2.79
C VAL A 12 -12.04 0.67 -2.30
N SER A 13 -13.14 1.32 -2.67
CA SER A 13 -13.61 2.66 -2.25
C SER A 13 -14.03 2.80 -0.78
N GLU A 14 -13.94 1.72 0.01
CA GLU A 14 -14.18 1.74 1.46
C GLU A 14 -12.98 1.14 2.22
N GLY A 15 -11.85 1.00 1.52
CA GLY A 15 -10.65 0.33 2.01
C GLY A 15 -9.87 1.11 3.07
N ALA A 16 -10.19 2.39 3.33
CA ALA A 16 -9.40 3.25 4.21
C ALA A 16 -9.23 2.67 5.63
N ALA A 17 -10.31 2.13 6.22
CA ALA A 17 -10.26 1.52 7.55
C ALA A 17 -9.39 0.25 7.55
N LEU A 18 -9.47 -0.55 6.48
CA LEU A 18 -8.65 -1.75 6.31
C LEU A 18 -7.18 -1.38 6.10
N ALA A 19 -6.89 -0.43 5.21
CA ALA A 19 -5.56 0.08 4.92
C ALA A 19 -4.90 0.60 6.19
N ARG A 20 -5.64 1.39 6.99
CA ARG A 20 -5.17 1.87 8.29
C ARG A 20 -4.79 0.75 9.24
N ARG A 21 -5.66 -0.24 9.42
CA ARG A 21 -5.36 -1.40 10.26
C ARG A 21 -4.11 -2.14 9.80
N LEU A 22 -3.95 -2.33 8.48
CA LEU A 22 -2.80 -3.03 7.91
C LEU A 22 -1.50 -2.22 8.09
N VAL A 23 -1.54 -0.90 7.89
CA VAL A 23 -0.41 0.00 8.17
C VAL A 23 -0.05 -0.01 9.65
N ASP A 24 -1.03 0.04 10.56
CA ASP A 24 -0.83 -0.03 12.02
C ASP A 24 -0.20 -1.38 12.44
N GLU A 25 -0.47 -2.45 11.71
CA GLU A 25 0.15 -3.77 11.88
C GLU A 25 1.53 -3.90 11.19
N GLY A 26 2.03 -2.85 10.55
CA GLY A 26 3.34 -2.74 9.92
C GLY A 26 3.43 -3.22 8.47
N ALA A 27 2.30 -3.39 7.79
CA ALA A 27 2.28 -3.80 6.39
C ALA A 27 2.67 -2.65 5.44
N THR A 28 3.14 -3.01 4.25
CA THR A 28 3.15 -2.12 3.09
C THR A 28 1.82 -2.27 2.34
N VAL A 29 1.04 -1.21 2.26
CA VAL A 29 -0.29 -1.21 1.62
C VAL A 29 -0.21 -0.54 0.26
N VAL A 30 -0.71 -1.23 -0.78
CA VAL A 30 -0.91 -0.66 -2.12
C VAL A 30 -2.39 -0.41 -2.34
N LEU A 31 -2.77 0.86 -2.45
CA LEU A 31 -4.12 1.30 -2.81
C LEU A 31 -4.27 1.27 -4.32
N THR A 32 -5.38 0.70 -4.80
CA THR A 32 -5.73 0.64 -6.23
C THR A 32 -7.25 0.65 -6.39
N GLY A 33 -7.74 0.94 -7.60
CA GLY A 33 -9.19 0.91 -7.90
C GLY A 33 -10.02 2.03 -7.24
N VAL A 34 -9.38 3.09 -6.78
CA VAL A 34 -10.00 4.32 -6.26
C VAL A 34 -9.50 5.53 -7.06
N ASP A 35 -10.24 6.64 -7.04
CA ASP A 35 -9.78 7.86 -7.70
C ASP A 35 -8.56 8.47 -6.99
N ALA A 36 -7.75 9.22 -7.75
CA ALA A 36 -6.49 9.76 -7.25
C ALA A 36 -6.67 10.79 -6.11
N GLU A 37 -7.80 11.48 -6.04
CA GLU A 37 -8.07 12.46 -4.99
C GLU A 37 -8.44 11.76 -3.67
N GLU A 38 -9.27 10.73 -3.74
CA GLU A 38 -9.57 9.84 -2.61
C GLU A 38 -8.32 9.10 -2.13
N ALA A 39 -7.50 8.61 -3.05
CA ALA A 39 -6.22 8.00 -2.73
C ALA A 39 -5.29 8.98 -2.01
N GLY A 40 -5.18 10.23 -2.49
CA GLY A 40 -4.35 11.26 -1.86
C GLY A 40 -4.78 11.57 -0.42
N ARG A 41 -6.09 11.69 -0.18
CA ARG A 41 -6.65 11.85 1.18
C ARG A 41 -6.30 10.67 2.07
N THR A 42 -6.48 9.45 1.56
CA THR A 42 -6.18 8.22 2.30
C THR A 42 -4.68 8.11 2.61
N LEU A 43 -3.80 8.41 1.66
CA LEU A 43 -2.35 8.38 1.87
C LEU A 43 -1.91 9.38 2.95
N ALA A 44 -2.48 10.59 2.95
CA ALA A 44 -2.19 11.60 3.97
C ALA A 44 -2.63 11.13 5.37
N ASP A 45 -3.76 10.42 5.48
CA ASP A 45 -4.25 9.87 6.75
C ASP A 45 -3.41 8.69 7.26
N LEU A 46 -2.71 7.99 6.37
CA LEU A 46 -1.85 6.84 6.69
C LEU A 46 -0.40 7.22 6.97
N ASP A 47 0.00 8.46 6.65
CA ASP A 47 1.36 8.94 6.85
C ASP A 47 1.74 8.96 8.34
N GLY A 48 3.00 8.64 8.63
CA GLY A 48 3.52 8.53 10.00
C GLY A 48 3.13 7.24 10.74
N GLY A 49 2.39 6.33 10.12
CA GLY A 49 2.17 4.97 10.62
C GLY A 49 3.44 4.10 10.58
N PRO A 50 3.45 2.95 11.25
CA PRO A 50 4.62 2.07 11.29
C PRO A 50 4.79 1.21 10.02
N GLY A 51 3.73 1.08 9.24
CA GLY A 51 3.75 0.51 7.89
C GLY A 51 4.06 1.56 6.83
N ARG A 52 3.80 1.22 5.57
CA ARG A 52 3.93 2.13 4.42
C ARG A 52 2.65 2.09 3.59
N ALA A 53 2.33 3.18 2.90
CA ALA A 53 1.22 3.22 1.97
C ALA A 53 1.68 3.81 0.64
N ALA A 54 1.22 3.22 -0.47
CA ALA A 54 1.48 3.68 -1.82
C ALA A 54 0.21 3.56 -2.67
N PHE A 55 0.11 4.34 -3.74
CA PHE A 55 -1.04 4.32 -4.64
C PHE A 55 -0.62 3.92 -6.05
N PHE A 56 -1.41 3.05 -6.67
CA PHE A 56 -1.25 2.62 -8.05
C PHE A 56 -2.52 2.92 -8.84
N ALA A 57 -2.41 3.84 -9.79
CA ALA A 57 -3.54 4.30 -10.60
C ALA A 57 -3.90 3.35 -11.76
N GLY A 58 -2.97 2.48 -12.17
CA GLY A 58 -3.10 1.67 -13.38
C GLY A 58 -3.76 0.30 -13.16
N ALA A 59 -4.85 0.22 -12.38
CA ALA A 59 -5.44 -1.04 -11.90
C ALA A 59 -5.67 -2.13 -12.98
N ASP A 60 -5.82 -1.72 -14.24
CA ASP A 60 -6.06 -2.59 -15.39
C ASP A 60 -4.78 -3.15 -16.05
N ASP A 61 -3.60 -2.67 -15.64
CA ASP A 61 -2.29 -3.12 -16.12
C ASP A 61 -1.60 -3.98 -15.05
N VAL A 62 -1.77 -5.29 -15.19
CA VAL A 62 -1.24 -6.28 -14.24
C VAL A 62 0.29 -6.31 -14.26
N ASP A 63 0.93 -6.12 -15.40
CA ASP A 63 2.39 -6.14 -15.51
C ASP A 63 2.98 -4.90 -14.81
N ALA A 64 2.38 -3.73 -15.04
CA ALA A 64 2.77 -2.50 -14.35
C ALA A 64 2.50 -2.58 -12.82
N LEU A 65 1.43 -3.25 -12.39
CA LEU A 65 1.16 -3.48 -10.97
C LEU A 65 2.26 -4.35 -10.32
N VAL A 66 2.69 -5.40 -11.02
CA VAL A 66 3.75 -6.30 -10.53
C VAL A 66 5.08 -5.55 -10.42
N GLU A 67 5.44 -4.75 -11.44
CA GLU A 67 6.65 -3.91 -11.40
C GLU A 67 6.60 -2.92 -10.23
N PHE A 68 5.47 -2.22 -10.07
CA PHE A 68 5.27 -1.29 -8.97
C PHE A 68 5.43 -1.95 -7.60
N ILE A 69 4.81 -3.13 -7.41
CA ILE A 69 4.96 -3.90 -6.16
C ILE A 69 6.41 -4.29 -5.92
N ALA A 70 7.13 -4.74 -6.96
CA ALA A 70 8.54 -5.13 -6.85
C ALA A 70 9.41 -3.96 -6.37
N GLU A 71 9.20 -2.74 -6.88
CA GLU A 71 9.90 -1.54 -6.41
C GLU A 71 9.66 -1.28 -4.91
N GLN A 72 8.45 -1.52 -4.40
CA GLN A 72 8.14 -1.36 -2.98
C GLN A 72 8.90 -2.36 -2.08
N PHE A 73 9.34 -3.50 -2.62
CA PHE A 73 10.17 -4.48 -1.89
C PHE A 73 11.67 -4.16 -1.93
N VAL A 74 12.18 -3.48 -2.96
CA VAL A 74 13.62 -3.26 -3.18
C VAL A 74 14.23 -2.29 -2.18
N GLU A 75 13.46 -1.39 -1.57
CA GLU A 75 13.97 -0.48 -0.53
C GLU A 75 14.28 -1.16 0.82
N ARG A 76 14.06 -2.46 0.98
CA ARG A 76 14.50 -3.20 2.16
C ARG A 76 15.91 -3.79 1.91
N PRO A 77 16.95 -3.40 2.68
CA PRO A 77 18.15 -4.23 2.72
C PRO A 77 17.76 -5.66 3.14
N PRO A 78 18.42 -6.70 2.59
CA PRO A 78 18.10 -8.07 2.92
C PRO A 78 18.22 -8.27 4.43
N VAL A 79 17.16 -8.77 5.05
CA VAL A 79 17.17 -9.17 6.46
C VAL A 79 18.12 -10.37 6.54
N SER A 80 19.27 -10.18 7.21
CA SER A 80 20.21 -11.26 7.55
C SER A 80 19.66 -12.13 8.68
#